data_AF-A0A4Q3UNS8-F1
#
_entry.id   AF-A0A4Q3UNS8-F1
#
_cell.length_a   1.000
_cell.length_b   1.000
_cell.length_c   1.000
_cell.angle_alpha   90.00
_cell.angle_beta   90.00
_cell.angle_gamma   90.00
#
_symmetry.space_group_name_H-M   'P 1'
#
loop_
_entity.id
_entity.type
_entity.pdbx_description
1 polymer ?
#
loop_
_entity_poly.entity_id
_entity_poly.type
_entity_poly.pdbx_seq_one_letter_code
_entity_poly.pdbx_strand_id
1 'polypeptide(L)' 'LCQELNREANTLCSKSASLELTNAGLALKSLIDQFREQVQNVE' A
#
# COMPACT_ATOMS: atom_id res chain seq x y z
N LEU A 1 10.87 3.81 -4.28
CA LEU A 1 9.89 4.32 -3.29
C LEU A 1 8.62 3.48 -3.25
N CYS A 2 7.87 3.33 -4.36
CA CYS A 2 6.63 2.53 -4.38
C CYS A 2 6.81 1.07 -3.91
N GLN A 3 7.94 0.44 -4.25
CA GLN A 3 8.26 -0.92 -3.80
C GLN A 3 8.43 -1.01 -2.27
N GLU A 4 9.17 -0.09 -1.66
CA GLU A 4 9.34 -0.05 -0.19
C GLU A 4 8.02 0.27 0.52
N LEU A 5 7.20 1.18 -0.02
CA LEU A 5 5.85 1.45 0.51
C LEU A 5 4.95 0.20 0.45
N ASN A 6 5.00 -0.55 -0.65
CA ASN A 6 4.25 -1.78 -0.79
C ASN A 6 4.73 -2.86 0.21
N ARG A 7 6.04 -2.93 0.47
CA ARG A 7 6.61 -3.83 1.48
C ARG A 7 6.11 -3.48 2.88
N GLU A 8 6.09 -2.19 3.23
CA GLU A 8 5.60 -1.73 4.52
C GLU A 8 4.09 -1.99 4.69
N ALA A 9 3.29 -1.73 3.65
CA ALA A 9 1.85 -2.01 3.67
C ALA A 9 1.55 -3.52 3.84
N ASN A 10 2.38 -4.41 3.27
CA ASN A 10 2.28 -5.85 3.50
C ASN A 10 2.64 -6.24 4.95
N THR A 11 3.65 -5.61 5.54
CA THR A 11 3.99 -5.80 6.96
C THR A 11 2.82 -5.37 7.84
N LEU A 12 2.24 -4.19 7.59
CA LEU A 12 1.07 -3.70 8.30
C LEU A 12 -0.09 -4.70 8.22
N CYS A 13 -0.48 -5.14 7.02
CA CYS A 13 -1.58 -6.11 6.86
C CYS A 13 -1.29 -7.47 7.53
N SER A 14 -0.05 -7.97 7.45
CA SER A 14 0.31 -9.28 8.00
C SER A 14 0.51 -9.31 9.52
N LYS A 15 0.69 -8.14 10.14
CA LYS A 15 0.89 -7.98 11.59
C LYS A 15 -0.23 -7.21 12.29
N SER A 16 -1.26 -6.78 11.55
CA SER A 16 -2.41 -6.07 12.12
C SER A 16 -3.19 -6.96 13.08
N ALA A 17 -3.43 -6.45 14.29
CA ALA A 17 -4.23 -7.14 15.31
C ALA A 17 -5.74 -6.82 15.21
N SER A 18 -6.12 -5.78 14.44
CA SER A 18 -7.51 -5.38 14.25
C SER A 18 -7.91 -5.40 12.78
N LEU A 19 -9.18 -5.73 12.52
CA LEU A 19 -9.75 -5.74 11.17
C LEU A 19 -9.73 -4.35 10.53
N GLU A 20 -9.94 -3.30 11.32
CA GLU A 20 -9.86 -1.92 10.87
C GLU A 20 -8.47 -1.58 10.31
N LEU A 21 -7.41 -1.99 11.01
CA LEU A 21 -6.04 -1.74 10.59
C LEU A 21 -5.67 -2.54 9.33
N THR A 22 -6.15 -3.78 9.22
CA THR A 22 -6.02 -4.57 7.99
C THR A 22 -6.71 -3.88 6.81
N ASN A 23 -7.93 -3.36 6.99
CA ASN A 23 -8.66 -2.66 5.95
C ASN A 23 -7.97 -1.36 5.53
N ALA A 24 -7.42 -0.61 6.49
CA ALA A 24 -6.61 0.57 6.20
C ALA A 24 -5.35 0.21 5.38
N GLY A 25 -4.68 -0.90 5.70
CA GLY A 25 -3.54 -1.40 4.95
C GLY A 25 -3.89 -1.83 3.51
N LEU A 26 -5.07 -2.44 3.31
CA LEU A 26 -5.56 -2.77 1.96
C LEU A 26 -5.86 -1.51 1.13
N ALA A 27 -6.48 -0.50 1.74
CA ALA A 27 -6.71 0.79 1.08
C ALA A 27 -5.38 1.48 0.70
N LEU A 28 -4.39 1.43 1.60
CA LEU A 28 -3.04 1.95 1.35
C LEU A 28 -2.38 1.27 0.16
N LYS A 29 -2.49 -0.07 0.02
CA LYS A 29 -1.96 -0.79 -1.14
C LYS A 29 -2.57 -0.30 -2.45
N SER A 30 -3.89 -0.08 -2.48
CA SER A 30 -4.58 0.46 -3.66
C SER A 30 -4.06 1.85 -4.04
N LEU A 31 -3.82 2.71 -3.05
CA LEU A 31 -3.25 4.05 -3.28
C LEU A 31 -1.80 3.99 -3.80
N ILE A 32 -0.97 3.06 -3.29
CA ILE A 32 0.41 2.89 -3.77
C ILE A 32 0.43 2.41 -5.22
N ASP A 33 -0.49 1.53 -5.61
CA ASP A 33 -0.59 1.05 -6.99
C ASP A 33 -1.03 2.18 -7.94
N GLN A 34 -2.03 2.98 -7.55
CA GLN A 34 -2.43 4.18 -8.30
C GLN A 34 -1.28 5.19 -8.42
N PHE A 35 -0.55 5.43 -7.34
CA PHE A 35 0.61 6.33 -7.35
C PHE A 35 1.70 5.82 -8.30
N ARG A 36 1.96 4.50 -8.31
CA ARG A 36 2.92 3.89 -9.24
C ARG A 36 2.48 4.06 -10.69
N GLU A 37 1.20 3.86 -11.00
CA GLU A 37 0.63 4.07 -12.33
C GLU A 37 0.74 5.55 -12.75
N GLN A 38 0.42 6.48 -11.85
CA GLN A 38 0.56 7.92 -12.12
C GLN A 38 1.99 8.31 -12.47
N VAL A 39 2.98 7.83 -11.72
CA VAL A 39 4.39 8.10 -12.02
C VAL A 39 4.77 7.59 -13.41
N GLN A 40 4.31 6.39 -13.78
CA GLN A 40 4.58 5.80 -15.11
C GLN A 40 3.90 6.56 -16.26
N ASN A 41 2.76 7.21 -16.01
CA ASN A 41 2.03 7.96 -17.03
C ASN A 41 2.57 9.39 -17.25
N VAL A 42 3.47 9.87 -16.37
CA VAL A 42 4.08 11.22 -16.45
C VAL A 42 5.49 11.17 -17.05
N GLU A 43 6.09 9.98 -17.15
CA GLU A 43 7.31 9.69 -17.93
C GLU A 43 7.02 9.62 -19.44
#